data_AF-A0A662CDF1-F1
#
_entry.id   AF-A0A662CDF1-F1
#
_cell.length_a   1.000
_cell.length_b   1.000
_cell.length_c   1.000
_cell.angle_alpha   90.00
_cell.angle_beta   90.00
_cell.angle_gamma   90.00
#
_symmetry.space_group_name_H-M   'P 1'
#
loop_
_entity.id
_entity.type
_entity.pdbx_description
1 polymer ?
#
loop_
_entity_poly.entity_id
_entity_poly.type
_entity_poly.pdbx_seq_one_letter_code
_entity_poly.pdbx_strand_id
1 'polypeptide(L)'
;MNQIQTKLTQLRLKGMLRTWEALAETRRIQELSFTDGMEMLLQAEDEERRNNRFERLLKNAKFRYQASIEELNYDPSRELDKNLITELATCQFIANGESLVVTGSTGCGKSWLASAFGHQACSHGYSVAYFNTQKFMLRIKMARLDGTILRFFDKIAKTSLFILDDFGLTHLEQQQQFDLMEIIEDRHGKKSTIIASQLPIASWYDIIRDATIADGIIDRLVHTSYRIELKGPSLRGKL
;
A
#
# COMPACT_ATOMS: atom_id res chain seq x y z
N MET A 1 0.15 -34.13 -25.21
CA MET A 1 -0.61 -33.27 -24.26
C MET A 1 -2.06 -33.74 -24.30
N ASN A 2 -2.63 -34.06 -23.15
CA ASN A 2 -4.04 -34.51 -23.06
C ASN A 2 -4.97 -33.32 -23.40
N GLN A 3 -6.15 -33.57 -23.98
CA GLN A 3 -7.10 -32.53 -24.43
C GLN A 3 -7.43 -31.52 -23.31
N ILE A 4 -7.45 -32.00 -22.07
CA ILE A 4 -7.65 -31.19 -20.86
C ILE A 4 -6.52 -30.18 -20.68
N GLN A 5 -5.24 -30.59 -20.75
CA GLN A 5 -4.09 -29.68 -20.59
C GLN A 5 -4.11 -28.56 -21.64
N THR A 6 -4.43 -28.91 -22.89
CA THR A 6 -4.57 -27.93 -23.98
C THR A 6 -5.66 -26.91 -23.67
N LYS A 7 -6.82 -27.34 -23.17
CA LYS A 7 -7.92 -26.44 -22.78
C LYS A 7 -7.57 -25.56 -21.59
N LEU A 8 -6.97 -26.12 -20.54
CA LEU A 8 -6.52 -25.35 -19.37
C LEU A 8 -5.52 -24.25 -19.77
N THR A 9 -4.61 -24.56 -20.70
CA THR A 9 -3.65 -23.58 -21.24
C THR A 9 -4.36 -22.47 -22.02
N GLN A 10 -5.28 -22.83 -22.93
CA GLN A 10 -6.04 -21.87 -23.73
C GLN A 10 -6.89 -20.92 -22.88
N LEU A 11 -7.50 -21.45 -21.81
CA LEU A 11 -8.30 -20.67 -20.86
C LEU A 11 -7.47 -19.89 -19.83
N ARG A 12 -6.13 -20.01 -19.87
CA ARG A 12 -5.20 -19.40 -18.91
C ARG A 12 -5.46 -19.82 -17.45
N LEU A 13 -5.82 -21.09 -17.26
CA LEU A 13 -6.08 -21.72 -15.97
C LEU A 13 -4.79 -22.39 -15.45
N LYS A 14 -3.80 -21.56 -15.11
CA LYS A 14 -2.44 -22.01 -14.79
C LYS A 14 -2.38 -22.84 -13.49
N GLY A 15 -3.15 -22.47 -12.49
CA GLY A 15 -3.20 -23.18 -11.22
C GLY A 15 -3.82 -24.56 -11.39
N MET A 16 -4.94 -24.62 -12.14
CA MET A 16 -5.54 -25.92 -12.51
C MET A 16 -4.57 -26.79 -13.30
N LEU A 17 -3.86 -26.21 -14.28
CA LEU A 17 -2.94 -26.95 -15.13
C LEU A 17 -1.81 -27.61 -14.31
N ARG A 18 -1.16 -26.83 -13.43
CA ARG A 18 -0.07 -27.33 -12.58
C ARG A 18 -0.55 -28.45 -11.65
N THR A 19 -1.71 -28.27 -11.02
CA THR A 19 -2.29 -29.28 -10.12
C THR A 19 -2.75 -30.52 -10.88
N TRP A 20 -3.32 -30.36 -12.08
CA TRP A 20 -3.68 -31.46 -12.96
C TRP A 20 -2.47 -32.31 -13.36
N GLU A 21 -1.36 -31.66 -13.74
CA GLU A 21 -0.10 -32.33 -14.07
C GLU A 21 0.45 -33.11 -12.88
N ALA A 22 0.51 -32.48 -11.69
CA ALA A 22 0.97 -33.14 -10.47
C ALA A 22 0.11 -34.35 -10.07
N LEU A 23 -1.22 -34.25 -10.22
CA LEU A 23 -2.12 -35.38 -9.97
C LEU A 23 -1.93 -36.53 -10.96
N ALA A 24 -1.72 -36.21 -12.24
CA ALA A 24 -1.49 -37.19 -13.29
C ALA A 24 -0.18 -37.95 -13.06
N GLU A 25 0.88 -37.25 -12.65
CA GLU A 25 2.19 -37.84 -12.34
C GLU A 25 2.14 -38.73 -11.10
N THR A 26 1.43 -38.30 -10.06
CA THR A 26 1.31 -39.04 -8.79
C THR A 26 0.28 -40.17 -8.82
N ARG A 27 -0.44 -40.37 -9.94
CA ARG A 27 -1.55 -41.33 -10.13
C ARG A 27 -2.71 -41.18 -9.13
N ARG A 28 -2.77 -40.06 -8.39
CA ARG A 28 -3.80 -39.78 -7.38
C ARG A 28 -5.16 -39.42 -7.97
N ILE A 29 -5.25 -39.21 -9.29
CA ILE A 29 -6.53 -38.97 -10.00
C ILE A 29 -7.55 -40.08 -9.69
N GLN A 30 -7.09 -41.32 -9.53
CA GLN A 30 -7.98 -42.47 -9.28
C GLN A 30 -8.41 -42.61 -7.82
N GLU A 31 -7.77 -41.88 -6.90
CA GLU A 31 -8.06 -41.93 -5.46
C GLU A 31 -9.05 -40.84 -5.03
N LEU A 32 -9.25 -39.81 -5.86
CA LEU A 32 -10.13 -38.68 -5.57
C LEU A 32 -11.51 -38.90 -6.17
N SER A 33 -12.55 -38.51 -5.44
CA SER A 33 -13.86 -38.34 -6.07
C SER A 33 -13.79 -37.20 -7.08
N PHE A 34 -14.71 -37.20 -8.05
CA PHE A 34 -14.79 -36.10 -9.03
C PHE A 34 -14.95 -34.75 -8.35
N THR A 35 -15.79 -34.67 -7.31
CA THR A 35 -16.04 -33.43 -6.55
C THR A 35 -14.77 -32.94 -5.86
N ASP A 36 -14.07 -33.80 -5.13
CA ASP A 36 -12.84 -33.42 -4.42
C ASP A 36 -11.73 -32.97 -5.37
N GLY A 37 -11.58 -33.70 -6.50
CA GLY A 37 -10.63 -33.33 -7.55
C GLY A 37 -10.95 -31.97 -8.17
N MET A 38 -12.22 -31.70 -8.43
CA MET A 38 -12.67 -30.41 -8.98
C MET A 38 -12.50 -29.25 -7.99
N GLU A 39 -12.84 -29.45 -6.71
CA GLU A 39 -12.60 -28.45 -5.66
C GLU A 39 -11.12 -28.11 -5.54
N MET A 40 -10.25 -29.13 -5.53
CA MET A 40 -8.80 -28.92 -5.44
C MET A 40 -8.24 -28.16 -6.66
N LEU A 41 -8.72 -28.45 -7.86
CA LEU A 41 -8.34 -27.71 -9.07
C LEU A 41 -8.80 -26.24 -9.00
N LEU A 42 -10.05 -26.01 -8.59
CA LEU A 42 -10.61 -24.66 -8.46
C LEU A 42 -9.87 -23.84 -7.39
N GLN A 43 -9.56 -24.44 -6.25
CA GLN A 43 -8.78 -23.82 -5.19
C GLN A 43 -7.38 -23.43 -5.66
N ALA A 44 -6.69 -24.33 -6.39
CA ALA A 44 -5.36 -24.05 -6.92
C ALA A 44 -5.37 -22.89 -7.93
N GLU A 45 -6.42 -22.79 -8.75
CA GLU A 45 -6.58 -21.68 -9.69
C GLU A 45 -6.88 -20.35 -9.01
N ASP A 46 -7.75 -20.36 -8.01
CA ASP A 46 -8.04 -19.16 -7.22
C ASP A 46 -6.79 -18.64 -6.50
N GLU A 47 -6.02 -19.55 -5.87
CA GLU A 47 -4.76 -19.22 -5.22
C GLU A 47 -3.73 -18.64 -6.22
N GLU A 48 -3.56 -19.28 -7.37
CA GLU A 48 -2.67 -18.81 -8.43
C GLU A 48 -3.07 -17.40 -8.92
N ARG A 49 -4.38 -17.13 -9.06
CA ARG A 49 -4.88 -15.79 -9.45
C ARG A 49 -4.66 -14.75 -8.36
N ARG A 50 -4.90 -15.11 -7.09
CA ARG A 50 -4.65 -14.22 -5.95
C ARG A 50 -3.16 -13.87 -5.84
N ASN A 51 -2.27 -14.86 -5.95
CA ASN A 51 -0.83 -14.65 -5.93
C ASN A 51 -0.36 -13.77 -7.09
N ASN A 52 -0.81 -14.06 -8.33
CA ASN A 52 -0.47 -13.22 -9.48
C ASN A 52 -0.99 -11.78 -9.35
N ARG A 53 -2.17 -11.60 -8.75
CA ARG A 53 -2.71 -10.26 -8.45
C ARG A 53 -1.83 -9.56 -7.41
N PHE A 54 -1.52 -10.21 -6.30
CA PHE A 54 -0.67 -9.69 -5.24
C PHE A 54 0.70 -9.25 -5.78
N GLU A 55 1.41 -10.12 -6.48
CA GLU A 55 2.72 -9.84 -7.08
C GLU A 55 2.68 -8.62 -8.01
N ARG A 56 1.63 -8.53 -8.84
CA ARG A 56 1.43 -7.37 -9.72
C ARG A 56 1.20 -6.09 -8.94
N LEU A 57 0.40 -6.12 -7.88
CA LEU A 57 0.14 -4.95 -7.03
C LEU A 57 1.42 -4.50 -6.32
N LEU A 58 2.17 -5.45 -5.75
CA LEU A 58 3.44 -5.21 -5.08
C LEU A 58 4.46 -4.56 -6.01
N LYS A 59 4.65 -5.13 -7.21
CA LYS A 59 5.55 -4.59 -8.23
C LYS A 59 5.16 -3.17 -8.67
N ASN A 60 3.86 -2.89 -8.77
CA ASN A 60 3.36 -1.58 -9.17
C ASN A 60 3.54 -0.53 -8.08
N ALA A 61 3.43 -0.92 -6.81
CA ALA A 61 3.55 -0.01 -5.67
C ALA A 61 4.98 0.53 -5.48
N LYS A 62 6.01 -0.26 -5.81
CA LYS A 62 7.43 0.14 -5.74
C LYS A 62 7.86 0.62 -4.34
N PHE A 63 7.53 -0.16 -3.32
CA PHE A 63 7.93 0.12 -1.94
C PHE A 63 9.44 0.26 -1.78
N ARG A 64 9.85 1.12 -0.84
CA ARG A 64 11.27 1.27 -0.46
C ARG A 64 11.80 0.04 0.27
N TYR A 65 10.95 -0.62 1.06
CA TYR A 65 11.30 -1.80 1.86
C TYR A 65 10.37 -2.97 1.54
N GLN A 66 10.94 -4.18 1.59
CA GLN A 66 10.15 -5.39 1.78
C GLN A 66 9.88 -5.49 3.29
N ALA A 67 8.61 -5.37 3.68
CA ALA A 67 8.22 -5.25 5.07
C ALA A 67 6.88 -5.97 5.28
N SER A 68 6.77 -6.72 6.37
CA SER A 68 5.56 -7.45 6.75
C SER A 68 5.11 -6.98 8.13
N ILE A 69 3.81 -6.86 8.38
CA ILE A 69 3.28 -6.39 9.67
C ILE A 69 3.63 -7.40 10.78
N GLU A 70 3.72 -8.68 10.44
CA GLU A 70 4.07 -9.78 11.34
C GLU A 70 5.49 -9.65 11.90
N GLU A 71 6.39 -8.98 11.18
CA GLU A 71 7.79 -8.71 11.61
C GLU A 71 7.91 -7.45 12.49
N LEU A 72 6.80 -6.77 12.81
CA LEU A 72 6.85 -5.53 13.57
C LEU A 72 7.35 -5.77 15.00
N ASN A 73 8.45 -5.09 15.34
CA ASN A 73 9.00 -5.14 16.69
C ASN A 73 8.17 -4.30 17.68
N TYR A 74 7.57 -4.96 18.67
CA TYR A 74 6.79 -4.33 19.76
C TYR A 74 7.61 -4.10 21.04
N ASP A 75 8.91 -3.82 20.91
CA ASP A 75 9.76 -3.40 22.02
C ASP A 75 9.06 -2.27 22.82
N PRO A 76 8.96 -2.38 24.15
CA PRO A 76 8.26 -1.40 24.98
C PRO A 76 8.72 0.05 24.77
N SER A 77 10.00 0.26 24.41
CA SER A 77 10.56 1.60 24.14
C SER A 77 9.94 2.31 22.92
N ARG A 78 9.20 1.58 22.08
CA ARG A 78 8.53 2.13 20.89
C ARG A 78 7.11 2.62 21.18
N GLU A 79 6.53 2.23 22.33
CA GLU A 79 5.17 2.57 22.76
C GLU A 79 4.10 2.32 21.68
N LEU A 80 4.26 1.23 20.92
CA LEU A 80 3.32 0.85 19.87
C LEU A 80 2.08 0.17 20.46
N ASP A 81 0.90 0.71 20.14
CA ASP A 81 -0.38 0.09 20.50
C ASP A 81 -0.67 -1.12 19.59
N LYS A 82 -0.54 -2.33 20.16
CA LYS A 82 -0.81 -3.60 19.48
C LYS A 82 -2.24 -3.72 18.98
N ASN A 83 -3.21 -3.18 19.72
CA ASN A 83 -4.62 -3.27 19.33
C ASN A 83 -4.85 -2.42 18.09
N LEU A 84 -4.33 -1.19 18.08
CA LEU A 84 -4.40 -0.30 16.92
C LEU A 84 -3.71 -0.91 15.69
N ILE A 85 -2.51 -1.50 15.84
CA ILE A 85 -1.82 -2.13 14.71
C ILE A 85 -2.64 -3.31 14.16
N THR A 86 -3.23 -4.13 15.04
CA THR A 86 -4.06 -5.28 14.64
C THR A 86 -5.32 -4.82 13.92
N GLU A 87 -5.98 -3.78 14.41
CA GLU A 87 -7.13 -3.15 13.74
C GLU A 87 -6.75 -2.64 12.35
N LEU A 88 -5.67 -1.87 12.24
CA LEU A 88 -5.21 -1.33 10.96
C LEU A 88 -4.76 -2.44 9.98
N ALA A 89 -4.25 -3.56 10.48
CA ALA A 89 -3.83 -4.71 9.68
C ALA A 89 -5.01 -5.41 8.96
N THR A 90 -6.25 -5.19 9.40
CA THR A 90 -7.47 -5.63 8.69
C THR A 90 -7.73 -4.82 7.41
N CYS A 91 -7.02 -3.70 7.22
CA CYS A 91 -7.22 -2.74 6.13
C CYS A 91 -8.64 -2.11 6.09
N GLN A 92 -9.41 -2.19 7.18
CA GLN A 92 -10.75 -1.59 7.21
C GLN A 92 -10.71 -0.06 7.01
N PHE A 93 -9.68 0.61 7.53
CA PHE A 93 -9.46 2.04 7.29
C PHE A 93 -9.34 2.37 5.79
N ILE A 94 -8.81 1.44 4.97
CA ILE A 94 -8.71 1.57 3.51
C ILE A 94 -10.09 1.51 2.86
N ALA A 95 -10.94 0.60 3.33
CA ALA A 95 -12.31 0.48 2.85
C ALA A 95 -13.14 1.73 3.20
N ASN A 96 -12.89 2.32 4.37
CA ASN A 96 -13.57 3.51 4.85
C ASN A 96 -13.04 4.83 4.24
N GLY A 97 -11.89 4.80 3.57
CA GLY A 97 -11.24 6.01 3.05
C GLY A 97 -10.59 6.88 4.12
N GLU A 98 -10.29 6.30 5.28
CA GLU A 98 -9.65 6.98 6.42
C GLU A 98 -8.14 7.07 6.21
N SER A 99 -7.51 8.11 6.75
CA SER A 99 -6.07 8.32 6.58
C SER A 99 -5.28 7.76 7.77
N LEU A 100 -3.97 7.57 7.58
CA LEU A 100 -3.06 7.16 8.63
C LEU A 100 -1.83 8.07 8.61
N VAL A 101 -1.54 8.71 9.74
CA VAL A 101 -0.35 9.54 9.89
C VAL A 101 0.64 8.82 10.80
N VAL A 102 1.85 8.59 10.28
CA VAL A 102 2.95 7.95 10.99
C VAL A 102 4.06 8.97 11.23
N THR A 103 4.25 9.37 12.49
CA THR A 103 5.29 10.32 12.91
C THR A 103 6.38 9.63 13.74
N GLY A 104 7.46 10.35 14.06
CA GLY A 104 8.56 9.85 14.89
C GLY A 104 9.92 10.27 14.37
N SER A 105 10.96 10.13 15.19
CA SER A 105 12.31 10.59 14.82
C SER A 105 12.97 9.71 13.74
N THR A 106 14.12 10.15 13.22
CA THR A 106 14.84 9.45 12.16
C THR A 106 15.26 8.06 12.59
N GLY A 107 14.94 7.05 11.77
CA GLY A 107 15.33 5.67 12.04
C GLY A 107 14.37 4.86 12.92
N CYS A 108 13.28 5.43 13.46
CA CYS A 108 12.29 4.69 14.27
C CYS A 108 11.39 3.73 13.48
N GLY A 109 11.56 3.65 12.15
CA GLY A 109 10.85 2.68 11.30
C GLY A 109 9.60 3.22 10.59
N LYS A 110 9.37 4.53 10.48
CA LYS A 110 8.18 5.12 9.82
C LYS A 110 7.95 4.61 8.39
N SER A 111 8.98 4.74 7.55
CA SER A 111 8.96 4.29 6.16
C SER A 111 8.78 2.77 6.04
N TRP A 112 9.33 2.02 7.00
CA TRP A 112 9.15 0.56 7.07
C TRP A 112 7.71 0.21 7.44
N LEU A 113 7.12 0.87 8.44
CA LEU A 113 5.75 0.63 8.87
C LEU A 113 4.74 1.02 7.79
N ALA A 114 4.95 2.17 7.13
CA ALA A 114 4.13 2.56 5.98
C ALA A 114 4.24 1.54 4.83
N SER A 115 5.44 0.99 4.59
CA SER A 115 5.62 -0.09 3.62
C SER A 115 4.89 -1.37 4.07
N ALA A 116 4.98 -1.76 5.34
CA ALA A 116 4.31 -2.95 5.88
C ALA A 116 2.78 -2.88 5.71
N PHE A 117 2.16 -1.74 6.05
CA PHE A 117 0.74 -1.52 5.76
C PHE A 117 0.43 -1.53 4.26
N GLY A 118 1.33 -1.02 3.42
CA GLY A 118 1.20 -1.12 1.97
C GLY A 118 1.27 -2.55 1.44
N HIS A 119 2.17 -3.39 1.96
CA HIS A 119 2.25 -4.81 1.64
C HIS A 119 0.97 -5.54 2.07
N GLN A 120 0.49 -5.27 3.28
CA GLN A 120 -0.77 -5.82 3.77
C GLN A 120 -1.98 -5.38 2.93
N ALA A 121 -2.01 -4.13 2.48
CA ALA A 121 -3.04 -3.66 1.57
C ALA A 121 -3.00 -4.43 0.23
N CYS A 122 -1.80 -4.66 -0.31
CA CYS A 122 -1.64 -5.47 -1.53
C CYS A 122 -2.12 -6.91 -1.32
N SER A 123 -1.87 -7.54 -0.15
CA SER A 123 -2.31 -8.91 0.14
C SER A 123 -3.84 -9.01 0.20
N HIS A 124 -4.51 -7.94 0.65
CA HIS A 124 -5.97 -7.77 0.59
C HIS A 124 -6.49 -7.35 -0.80
N GLY A 125 -5.61 -7.25 -1.80
CA GLY A 125 -5.96 -6.92 -3.17
C GLY A 125 -6.16 -5.43 -3.46
N TYR A 126 -5.83 -4.53 -2.53
CA TYR A 126 -5.89 -3.08 -2.73
C TYR A 126 -4.73 -2.59 -3.60
N SER A 127 -5.01 -1.61 -4.46
CA SER A 127 -3.96 -0.93 -5.22
C SER A 127 -3.23 0.09 -4.34
N VAL A 128 -1.89 0.06 -4.39
CA VAL A 128 -1.05 0.95 -3.59
C VAL A 128 -0.14 1.76 -4.51
N ALA A 129 -0.02 3.05 -4.22
CA ALA A 129 0.94 3.95 -4.85
C ALA A 129 1.84 4.52 -3.75
N TYR A 130 3.09 4.07 -3.71
CA TYR A 130 4.07 4.54 -2.75
C TYR A 130 5.04 5.52 -3.40
N PHE A 131 5.25 6.67 -2.76
CA PHE A 131 6.24 7.63 -3.18
C PHE A 131 6.98 8.22 -1.98
N ASN A 132 8.28 8.43 -2.14
CA ASN A 132 8.95 9.49 -1.38
C ASN A 132 8.43 10.85 -1.86
N THR A 133 8.13 11.75 -0.92
CA THR A 133 7.47 13.03 -1.18
C THR A 133 8.21 13.89 -2.20
N GLN A 134 9.54 13.98 -2.12
CA GLN A 134 10.35 14.77 -3.06
C GLN A 134 10.29 14.19 -4.49
N LYS A 135 10.39 12.86 -4.60
CA LYS A 135 10.24 12.17 -5.88
C LYS A 135 8.83 12.31 -6.46
N PHE A 136 7.81 12.36 -5.59
CA PHE A 136 6.44 12.61 -6.00
C PHE A 136 6.28 13.99 -6.62
N MET A 137 6.77 15.04 -5.95
CA MET A 137 6.71 16.42 -6.48
C MET A 137 7.46 16.55 -7.80
N LEU A 138 8.63 15.91 -7.93
CA LEU A 138 9.35 15.86 -9.22
C LEU A 138 8.52 15.15 -10.31
N ARG A 139 7.83 14.06 -9.96
CA ARG A 139 7.00 13.32 -10.91
C ARG A 139 5.80 14.15 -11.39
N ILE A 140 5.19 14.93 -10.50
CA ILE A 140 4.13 15.89 -10.82
C ILE A 140 4.67 16.94 -11.81
N LYS A 141 5.83 17.53 -11.51
CA LYS A 141 6.47 18.51 -12.40
C LYS A 141 6.72 17.95 -13.80
N MET A 142 7.25 16.72 -13.91
CA MET A 142 7.43 16.03 -15.19
C MET A 142 6.10 15.77 -15.91
N ALA A 143 5.07 15.28 -15.20
CA ALA A 143 3.77 15.03 -15.80
C ALA A 143 3.12 16.31 -16.34
N ARG A 144 3.38 17.47 -15.70
CA ARG A 144 2.93 18.77 -16.19
C ARG A 144 3.66 19.19 -17.47
N LEU A 145 4.99 19.04 -17.52
CA LEU A 145 5.78 19.36 -18.71
C LEU A 145 5.38 18.51 -19.93
N ASP A 146 5.07 17.23 -19.70
CA ASP A 146 4.69 16.30 -20.76
C ASP A 146 3.18 16.29 -21.06
N GLY A 147 2.39 17.19 -20.45
CA GLY A 147 0.94 17.30 -20.68
C GLY A 147 0.09 16.13 -20.17
N THR A 148 0.62 15.32 -19.25
CA THR A 148 -0.03 14.10 -18.71
C THR A 148 -0.54 14.25 -17.28
N ILE A 149 -0.50 15.46 -16.71
CA ILE A 149 -0.82 15.75 -15.31
C ILE A 149 -2.21 15.26 -14.89
N LEU A 150 -3.26 15.55 -15.66
CA LEU A 150 -4.63 15.14 -15.33
C LEU A 150 -4.76 13.62 -15.23
N ARG A 151 -4.14 12.88 -16.16
CA ARG A 151 -4.12 11.40 -16.12
C ARG A 151 -3.34 10.88 -14.92
N PHE A 152 -2.29 11.59 -14.50
CA PHE A 152 -1.51 11.22 -13.32
C PHE A 152 -2.34 11.44 -12.04
N PHE A 153 -3.02 12.58 -11.91
CA PHE A 153 -3.88 12.87 -10.77
C PHE A 153 -5.05 11.89 -10.68
N ASP A 154 -5.75 11.63 -11.80
CA ASP A 154 -6.80 10.61 -11.88
C ASP A 154 -6.33 9.24 -11.40
N LYS A 155 -5.10 8.86 -11.77
CA LYS A 155 -4.50 7.59 -11.35
C LYS A 155 -4.26 7.56 -9.84
N ILE A 156 -3.70 8.63 -9.28
CA ILE A 156 -3.49 8.74 -7.83
C ILE A 156 -4.84 8.74 -7.11
N ALA A 157 -5.81 9.56 -7.53
CA ALA A 157 -7.15 9.62 -6.96
C ALA A 157 -7.87 8.26 -6.95
N LYS A 158 -7.71 7.43 -8.00
CA LYS A 158 -8.33 6.09 -8.08
C LYS A 158 -7.61 5.00 -7.29
N THR A 159 -6.37 5.23 -6.88
CA THR A 159 -5.59 4.22 -6.15
C THR A 159 -6.14 4.03 -4.74
N SER A 160 -6.35 2.78 -4.29
CA SER A 160 -6.95 2.47 -2.99
C SER A 160 -6.17 3.09 -1.84
N LEU A 161 -4.85 2.94 -1.84
CA LEU A 161 -3.95 3.47 -0.83
C LEU A 161 -2.84 4.30 -1.48
N PHE A 162 -2.72 5.56 -1.07
CA PHE A 162 -1.63 6.44 -1.48
C PHE A 162 -0.70 6.67 -0.29
N ILE A 163 0.60 6.43 -0.47
CA ILE A 163 1.58 6.56 0.60
C ILE A 163 2.60 7.63 0.20
N LEU A 164 2.68 8.69 1.01
CA LEU A 164 3.71 9.71 0.94
C LEU A 164 4.69 9.53 2.10
N ASP A 165 5.89 9.11 1.77
CA ASP A 165 6.99 8.91 2.71
C ASP A 165 7.95 10.12 2.73
N ASP A 166 8.63 10.30 3.87
CA ASP A 166 9.51 11.44 4.14
C ASP A 166 8.85 12.82 3.91
N PHE A 167 7.60 12.98 4.33
CA PHE A 167 6.91 14.25 4.26
C PHE A 167 7.54 15.29 5.21
N GLY A 168 7.66 16.53 4.75
CA GLY A 168 8.15 17.64 5.58
C GLY A 168 9.68 17.80 5.68
N LEU A 169 10.46 17.10 4.84
CA LEU A 169 11.92 17.33 4.78
C LEU A 169 12.32 18.68 4.16
N THR A 170 11.47 19.23 3.30
CA THR A 170 11.64 20.56 2.71
C THR A 170 10.31 21.27 2.70
N HIS A 171 10.34 22.60 2.66
CA HIS A 171 9.13 23.38 2.36
C HIS A 171 8.60 23.04 0.98
N LEU A 172 7.28 23.11 0.82
CA LEU A 172 6.63 22.97 -0.46
C LEU A 172 6.65 24.30 -1.21
N GLU A 173 7.00 24.25 -2.49
CA GLU A 173 6.81 25.39 -3.40
C GLU A 173 5.31 25.64 -3.59
N GLN A 174 4.92 26.88 -3.93
CA GLN A 174 3.50 27.25 -4.03
C GLN A 174 2.70 26.32 -4.95
N GLN A 175 3.24 25.95 -6.12
CA GLN A 175 2.56 25.00 -7.01
C GLN A 175 2.42 23.61 -6.39
N GLN A 176 3.42 23.14 -5.62
CA GLN A 176 3.36 21.84 -4.95
C GLN A 176 2.31 21.80 -3.84
N GLN A 177 2.04 22.95 -3.20
CA GLN A 177 0.99 23.07 -2.19
C GLN A 177 -0.40 22.90 -2.84
N PHE A 178 -0.66 23.59 -3.96
CA PHE A 178 -1.90 23.43 -4.72
C PHE A 178 -2.06 22.00 -5.25
N ASP A 179 -0.98 21.44 -5.81
CA ASP A 179 -0.99 20.08 -6.35
C ASP A 179 -1.30 19.04 -5.25
N LEU A 180 -0.72 19.21 -4.06
CA LEU A 180 -1.03 18.34 -2.91
C LEU A 180 -2.48 18.52 -2.46
N MET A 181 -2.96 19.76 -2.35
CA MET A 181 -4.34 20.06 -1.95
C MET A 181 -5.35 19.38 -2.87
N GLU A 182 -5.19 19.52 -4.19
CA GLU A 182 -6.07 18.90 -5.19
C GLU A 182 -6.13 17.37 -5.01
N ILE A 183 -4.98 16.73 -4.86
CA ILE A 183 -4.91 15.27 -4.65
C ILE A 183 -5.57 14.85 -3.32
N ILE A 184 -5.36 15.62 -2.25
CA ILE A 184 -5.97 15.31 -0.95
C ILE A 184 -7.48 15.49 -1.00
N GLU A 185 -7.96 16.56 -1.65
CA GLU A 185 -9.38 16.84 -1.82
C GLU A 185 -10.09 15.74 -2.62
N ASP A 186 -9.51 15.30 -3.73
CA ASP A 186 -10.08 14.22 -4.55
C ASP A 186 -10.21 12.89 -3.80
N ARG A 187 -9.32 12.66 -2.82
CA ARG A 187 -9.23 11.41 -2.06
C ARG A 187 -10.02 11.42 -0.75
N HIS A 188 -10.24 12.60 -0.17
CA HIS A 188 -10.86 12.73 1.14
C HIS A 188 -12.22 12.01 1.23
N GLY A 189 -12.38 11.16 2.24
CA GLY A 189 -13.58 10.33 2.48
C GLY A 189 -13.86 9.25 1.42
N LYS A 190 -12.96 9.04 0.45
CA LYS A 190 -13.16 8.10 -0.67
C LYS A 190 -12.04 7.07 -0.77
N LYS A 191 -10.80 7.47 -0.51
CA LYS A 191 -9.58 6.66 -0.62
C LYS A 191 -8.57 7.05 0.44
N SER A 192 -7.86 6.07 0.98
CA SER A 192 -7.00 6.27 2.14
C SER A 192 -5.62 6.78 1.78
N THR A 193 -5.09 7.66 2.61
CA THR A 193 -3.75 8.21 2.43
C THR A 193 -2.92 7.93 3.68
N ILE A 194 -1.69 7.43 3.49
CA ILE A 194 -0.70 7.32 4.54
C ILE A 194 0.33 8.42 4.35
N ILE A 195 0.57 9.21 5.40
CA ILE A 195 1.69 10.15 5.45
C ILE A 195 2.68 9.66 6.50
N ALA A 196 3.93 9.44 6.09
CA ALA A 196 5.04 9.20 7.00
C ALA A 196 5.93 10.44 7.08
N SER A 197 6.06 11.03 8.27
CA SER A 197 6.80 12.29 8.48
C SER A 197 7.70 12.22 9.70
N GLN A 198 8.85 12.89 9.64
CA GLN A 198 9.70 13.10 10.82
C GLN A 198 9.19 14.23 11.71
N LEU A 199 8.35 15.10 11.15
CA LEU A 199 7.82 16.27 11.84
C LEU A 199 6.49 15.95 12.51
N PRO A 200 6.24 16.51 13.71
CA PRO A 200 4.91 16.48 14.28
C PRO A 200 3.95 17.27 13.38
N ILE A 201 2.67 16.90 13.42
CA ILE A 201 1.62 17.52 12.59
C ILE A 201 1.55 19.04 12.81
N ALA A 202 1.79 19.51 14.04
CA ALA A 202 1.81 20.93 14.37
C ALA A 202 2.81 21.74 13.53
N SER A 203 3.91 21.12 13.07
CA SER A 203 4.93 21.76 12.24
C SER A 203 4.58 21.74 10.74
N TRP A 204 3.48 21.13 10.32
CA TRP A 204 3.12 21.03 8.90
C TRP A 204 2.69 22.37 8.31
N TYR A 205 2.17 23.29 9.14
CA TYR A 205 1.89 24.67 8.73
C TYR A 205 3.14 25.38 8.17
N ASP A 206 4.30 25.19 8.80
CA ASP A 206 5.56 25.77 8.34
C ASP A 206 6.03 25.15 7.02
N ILE A 207 5.75 23.87 6.81
CA ILE A 207 6.11 23.14 5.59
C ILE A 207 5.25 23.60 4.40
N ILE A 208 3.95 23.76 4.61
CA ILE A 208 3.01 24.17 3.58
C ILE A 208 3.05 25.70 3.38
N ARG A 209 3.49 26.49 4.36
CA ARG A 209 3.65 27.97 4.33
C ARG A 209 2.36 28.77 4.17
N ASP A 210 1.50 28.46 3.20
CA ASP A 210 0.20 29.10 3.07
C ASP A 210 -0.76 28.53 4.10
N ALA A 211 -1.18 29.36 5.06
CA ALA A 211 -2.04 28.92 6.16
C ALA A 211 -3.40 28.37 5.67
N THR A 212 -3.97 28.97 4.62
CA THR A 212 -5.28 28.55 4.09
C THR A 212 -5.20 27.18 3.43
N ILE A 213 -4.12 26.95 2.65
CA ILE A 213 -3.88 25.64 2.03
C ILE A 213 -3.52 24.61 3.10
N ALA A 214 -2.71 24.99 4.08
CA ALA A 214 -2.34 24.12 5.20
C ALA A 214 -3.57 23.66 5.98
N ASP A 215 -4.47 24.58 6.34
CA ASP A 215 -5.75 24.28 6.99
C ASP A 215 -6.57 23.30 6.14
N GLY A 216 -6.72 23.57 4.84
CA GLY A 216 -7.49 22.70 3.93
C GLY A 216 -6.94 21.27 3.83
N ILE A 217 -5.61 21.12 3.79
CA ILE A 217 -4.93 19.82 3.73
C ILE A 217 -5.03 19.10 5.08
N ILE A 218 -4.73 19.80 6.18
CA ILE A 218 -4.73 19.24 7.53
C ILE A 218 -6.13 18.83 7.92
N ASP A 219 -7.15 19.65 7.67
CA ASP A 219 -8.56 19.31 7.93
C ASP A 219 -8.93 17.95 7.30
N ARG A 220 -8.64 17.78 6.01
CA ARG A 220 -9.00 16.58 5.24
C ARG A 220 -8.14 15.35 5.53
N LEU A 221 -6.87 15.52 5.90
CA LEU A 221 -5.97 14.40 6.20
C LEU A 221 -5.98 14.00 7.66
N VAL A 222 -5.98 14.98 8.58
CA VAL A 222 -5.62 14.76 9.98
C VAL A 222 -6.84 14.52 10.86
N HIS A 223 -7.98 15.15 10.58
CA HIS A 223 -9.18 15.02 11.43
C HIS A 223 -9.79 13.62 11.35
N THR A 224 -9.71 12.96 10.19
CA THR A 224 -10.22 11.59 9.97
C THR A 224 -9.09 10.56 9.92
N SER A 225 -7.97 10.82 10.61
CA SER A 225 -6.82 9.91 10.60
C SER A 225 -6.59 9.18 11.89
N TYR A 226 -6.20 7.92 11.73
CA TYR A 226 -5.42 7.20 12.72
C TYR A 226 -4.03 7.83 12.83
N ARG A 227 -3.47 7.85 14.04
CA ARG A 227 -2.16 8.44 14.30
C ARG A 227 -1.27 7.44 15.02
N ILE A 228 -0.07 7.25 14.49
CA ILE A 228 0.96 6.42 15.11
C ILE A 228 2.20 7.29 15.28
N GLU A 229 2.55 7.58 16.52
CA GLU A 229 3.81 8.25 16.84
C GLU A 229 4.85 7.21 17.26
N LEU A 230 5.84 6.98 16.41
CA LEU A 230 6.91 6.04 16.69
C LEU A 230 7.95 6.65 17.63
N LYS A 231 8.13 6.00 18.78
CA LYS A 231 9.18 6.33 19.75
C LYS A 231 10.33 5.32 19.69
N GLY A 232 11.35 5.58 20.49
CA GLY A 232 12.51 4.71 20.64
C GLY A 232 13.69 5.05 19.72
N PRO A 233 14.83 4.37 19.92
CA PRO A 233 16.06 4.66 19.18
C PRO A 233 15.97 4.24 17.71
N SER A 234 16.91 4.75 16.90
CA SER A 234 17.06 4.33 15.51
C SER A 234 17.29 2.81 15.40
N LEU A 235 16.55 2.18 14.49
CA LEU A 235 16.68 0.75 14.17
C LEU A 235 17.72 0.47 13.08
N ARG A 236 18.32 1.51 12.47
CA ARG A 236 19.22 1.41 11.31
C ARG A 236 20.60 0.79 11.60
N GLY A 237 20.84 0.28 12.81
CA GLY A 237 22.09 -0.39 13.21
C GLY A 237 21.89 -1.60 14.12
N LYS A 238 20.67 -2.15 14.20
CA LYS A 238 20.35 -3.36 14.98
C LYS A 238 20.10 -4.60 14.10
N LEU A 239 20.65 -4.62 12.88
CA LEU A 239 20.65 -5.78 12.00
C LEU A 239 21.90 -6.62 12.24
#